data_AF-A0A965MKF5-F1
#
_entry.id   AF-A0A965MKF5-F1
#
_cell.length_a   1.000
_cell.length_b   1.000
_cell.length_c   1.000
_cell.angle_alpha   90.00
_cell.angle_beta   90.00
_cell.angle_gamma   90.00
#
_symmetry.space_group_name_H-M   'P 1'
#
loop_
_entity.id
_entity.type
_entity.pdbx_description
1 polymer ?
#
loop_
_entity_poly.entity_id
_entity_poly.type
_entity_poly.pdbx_seq_one_letter_code
_entity_poly.pdbx_strand_id
1 'polypeptide(L)'
;MKKICCATYFTEKWCYSIDSWLEHFCSAVSGFSGVLVISTDTSELCKEKAKNISEKLIHFGWTCRHVVTDVGSDDQKAYDLSAQRIIARIQNKAFSIGREIGADYFWSIESDILVPPNSLKVLIQSLEFDDGYYGVGMVTYCNGQFLGGRGTPSKNICEDAEESERKIPKELEERHKKIKEKFVKFQEARKKPTESAIEEARQIEKEIKECPPLGNVFELNSKKWKKRGWMDSAYPAIGRGAIVPTDWVGLGCTLMNKKALSLATFDGYELKGTQDLFLCWHRWHPNDIKMCVIPHIACDHVKRRVSKDGMRTEEIYVSMGRHELEGECIGHLRQRESEYHNLW
;
A
#
# COMPACT_ATOMS: atom_id res chain seq x y z
N MET A 1 -8.26 -6.73 28.86
CA MET A 1 -7.66 -5.67 28.03
C MET A 1 -7.31 -6.29 26.68
N LYS A 2 -7.66 -5.65 25.56
CA LYS A 2 -7.36 -6.17 24.23
C LYS A 2 -5.85 -6.15 23.99
N LYS A 3 -5.29 -7.21 23.43
CA LYS A 3 -3.86 -7.35 23.12
C LYS A 3 -3.54 -6.66 21.80
N ILE A 4 -2.77 -5.58 21.86
CA ILE A 4 -2.32 -4.85 20.68
C ILE A 4 -0.89 -5.30 20.34
N CYS A 5 -0.70 -5.72 19.10
CA CYS A 5 0.60 -5.95 18.51
C CYS A 5 0.79 -4.96 17.37
N CYS A 6 1.95 -4.33 17.27
CA CYS A 6 2.35 -3.54 16.11
C CYS A 6 3.54 -4.22 15.44
N ALA A 7 3.78 -3.93 14.18
CA ALA A 7 4.99 -4.35 13.51
C ALA A 7 5.52 -3.30 12.54
N THR A 8 6.84 -3.22 12.47
CA THR A 8 7.56 -2.48 11.44
C THR A 8 8.61 -3.37 10.80
N TYR A 9 8.96 -3.04 9.55
CA TYR A 9 9.79 -3.87 8.69
C TYR A 9 10.80 -2.99 7.99
N PHE A 10 12.09 -3.33 8.08
CA PHE A 10 13.13 -2.62 7.33
C PHE A 10 14.38 -3.47 7.15
N THR A 11 15.09 -3.22 6.06
CA THR A 11 16.47 -3.68 5.83
C THR A 11 17.41 -2.50 6.04
N GLU A 12 18.72 -2.74 5.96
CA GLU A 12 19.74 -1.69 5.96
C GLU A 12 19.43 -0.57 4.95
N LYS A 13 18.83 -0.90 3.80
CA LYS A 13 18.51 0.07 2.74
C LYS A 13 17.15 0.75 2.89
N TRP A 14 16.30 0.26 3.78
CA TRP A 14 14.93 0.76 4.01
C TRP A 14 14.75 1.35 5.42
N CYS A 15 15.84 1.56 6.16
CA CYS A 15 15.79 2.18 7.49
C CYS A 15 16.01 3.71 7.48
N TYR A 16 16.00 4.36 6.31
CA TYR A 16 16.36 5.78 6.14
C TYR A 16 15.43 6.78 6.85
N SER A 17 14.21 6.36 7.19
CA SER A 17 13.19 7.17 7.88
C SER A 17 12.89 6.67 9.29
N ILE A 18 13.61 5.67 9.78
CA ILE A 18 13.19 4.92 10.98
C ILE A 18 13.18 5.78 12.25
N ASP A 19 14.04 6.79 12.34
CA ASP A 19 14.11 7.68 13.51
C ASP A 19 12.87 8.59 13.55
N SER A 20 12.55 9.26 12.44
CA SER A 20 11.28 10.00 12.30
C SER A 20 10.06 9.09 12.48
N TRP A 21 10.09 7.89 11.90
CA TRP A 21 9.02 6.90 12.08
C TRP A 21 8.77 6.60 13.56
N LEU A 22 9.83 6.45 14.35
CA LEU A 22 9.72 6.17 15.78
C LEU A 22 9.07 7.32 16.56
N GLU A 23 9.37 8.58 16.24
CA GLU A 23 8.68 9.73 16.85
C GLU A 23 7.18 9.71 16.56
N HIS A 24 6.82 9.48 15.31
CA HIS A 24 5.43 9.40 14.87
C HIS A 24 4.70 8.21 15.51
N PHE A 25 5.35 7.05 15.58
CA PHE A 25 4.82 5.87 16.23
C PHE A 25 4.56 6.11 17.72
N CYS A 26 5.55 6.65 18.46
CA CYS A 26 5.41 6.99 19.88
C CYS A 26 4.21 7.92 20.14
N SER A 27 4.01 8.92 19.28
CA SER A 27 2.86 9.82 19.35
C SER A 27 1.55 9.06 19.12
N ALA A 28 1.50 8.21 18.09
CA ALA A 28 0.31 7.46 17.69
C ALA A 28 -0.15 6.40 18.70
N VAL A 29 0.78 5.86 19.50
CA VAL A 29 0.49 4.85 20.52
C VAL A 29 0.34 5.41 21.93
N SER A 30 0.40 6.72 22.11
CA SER A 30 0.23 7.36 23.41
C SER A 30 -1.12 6.98 24.05
N GLY A 31 -1.07 6.53 25.30
CA GLY A 31 -2.24 6.02 26.03
C GLY A 31 -2.60 4.55 25.74
N PHE A 32 -1.83 3.86 24.91
CA PHE A 32 -1.93 2.41 24.67
C PHE A 32 -0.69 1.69 25.18
N SER A 33 -0.83 0.39 25.43
CA SER A 33 0.28 -0.52 25.74
C SER A 33 0.21 -1.73 24.82
N GLY A 34 1.36 -2.27 24.43
CA GLY A 34 1.40 -3.41 23.53
C GLY A 34 2.80 -3.96 23.29
N VAL A 35 2.91 -4.76 22.23
CA VAL A 35 4.17 -5.32 21.75
C VAL A 35 4.46 -4.74 20.35
N LEU A 36 5.63 -4.16 20.15
CA LEU A 36 6.14 -3.85 18.82
C LEU A 36 7.05 -4.98 18.34
N VAL A 37 6.73 -5.58 17.20
CA VAL A 37 7.60 -6.51 16.49
C VAL A 37 8.44 -5.72 15.49
N ILE A 38 9.75 -5.70 15.69
CA ILE A 38 10.69 -5.05 14.79
C ILE A 38 11.27 -6.17 13.94
N SER A 39 10.88 -6.26 12.66
CA SER A 39 11.37 -7.32 11.79
C SER A 39 12.37 -6.78 10.78
N THR A 40 13.60 -7.31 10.81
CA THR A 40 14.71 -6.74 10.03
C THR A 40 15.52 -7.80 9.30
N ASP A 41 16.48 -7.35 8.50
CA ASP A 41 17.59 -8.19 8.06
C ASP A 41 18.65 -8.39 9.17
N THR A 42 19.75 -9.06 8.82
CA THR A 42 20.87 -9.40 9.71
C THR A 42 21.91 -8.28 9.89
N SER A 43 21.75 -7.12 9.24
CA SER A 43 22.74 -6.04 9.26
C SER A 43 22.94 -5.45 10.66
N GLU A 44 24.15 -4.96 10.95
CA GLU A 44 24.45 -4.29 12.21
C GLU A 44 23.66 -2.99 12.37
N LEU A 45 23.48 -2.23 11.27
CA LEU A 45 22.66 -1.02 11.29
C LEU A 45 21.22 -1.33 11.73
N CYS A 46 20.61 -2.41 11.24
CA CYS A 46 19.28 -2.81 11.67
C CYS A 46 19.22 -3.20 13.15
N LYS A 47 20.25 -3.88 13.67
CA LYS A 47 20.35 -4.23 15.09
C LYS A 47 20.46 -2.98 15.97
N GLU A 48 21.27 -2.01 15.55
CA GLU A 48 21.41 -0.73 16.25
C GLU A 48 20.06 0.02 16.28
N LYS A 49 19.40 0.18 15.13
CA LYS A 49 18.10 0.83 15.06
C LYS A 49 17.04 0.11 15.90
N ALA A 50 17.00 -1.22 15.87
CA ALA A 50 16.07 -2.01 16.68
C ALA A 50 16.31 -1.85 18.20
N LYS A 51 17.58 -1.74 18.60
CA LYS A 51 17.95 -1.45 19.99
C LYS A 51 17.46 -0.05 20.41
N ASN A 52 17.72 0.98 19.60
CA ASN A 52 17.30 2.35 19.90
C ASN A 52 15.76 2.47 20.03
N ILE A 53 15.02 1.81 19.13
CA ILE A 53 13.55 1.71 19.21
C ILE A 53 13.13 1.07 20.54
N SER A 54 13.77 -0.04 20.91
CA SER A 54 13.43 -0.80 22.13
C SER A 54 13.68 0.02 23.39
N GLU A 55 14.82 0.69 23.48
CA GLU A 55 15.18 1.56 24.62
C GLU A 55 14.17 2.70 24.79
N LYS A 56 13.78 3.34 23.69
CA LYS A 56 12.80 4.42 23.74
C LYS A 56 11.40 3.95 24.14
N LEU A 57 10.93 2.85 23.57
CA LEU A 57 9.54 2.39 23.77
C LEU A 57 9.24 1.85 25.17
N ILE A 58 10.26 1.44 25.91
CA ILE A 58 10.10 1.08 27.33
C ILE A 58 9.50 2.24 28.13
N HIS A 59 9.89 3.49 27.82
CA HIS A 59 9.35 4.68 28.47
C HIS A 59 7.88 4.98 28.12
N PHE A 60 7.34 4.34 27.08
CA PHE A 60 5.94 4.45 26.67
C PHE A 60 5.08 3.27 27.13
N GLY A 61 5.63 2.33 27.92
CA GLY A 61 4.90 1.14 28.36
C GLY A 61 4.74 0.08 27.25
N TRP A 62 5.61 0.12 26.25
CA TRP A 62 5.65 -0.85 25.16
C TRP A 62 6.83 -1.80 25.31
N THR A 63 6.62 -3.06 24.94
CA THR A 63 7.71 -4.04 24.83
C THR A 63 8.06 -4.28 23.37
N CYS A 64 9.30 -4.65 23.10
CA CYS A 64 9.76 -4.92 21.74
C CYS A 64 10.17 -6.38 21.57
N ARG A 65 9.91 -6.94 20.37
CA ARG A 65 10.47 -8.21 19.91
C ARG A 65 11.20 -7.97 18.60
N HIS A 66 12.52 -8.04 18.63
CA HIS A 66 13.35 -7.95 17.43
C HIS A 66 13.44 -9.33 16.77
N VAL A 67 13.07 -9.41 15.49
CA VAL A 67 13.05 -10.64 14.70
C VAL A 67 13.89 -10.46 13.45
N VAL A 68 14.97 -11.21 13.39
CA VAL A 68 15.95 -11.12 12.31
C VAL A 68 15.65 -12.16 11.22
N THR A 69 15.74 -11.74 9.96
CA THR A 69 15.59 -12.60 8.78
C THR A 69 16.84 -12.54 7.93
N ASP A 70 17.41 -13.70 7.62
CA ASP A 70 18.42 -13.77 6.58
C ASP A 70 17.77 -13.60 5.21
N VAL A 71 18.02 -12.45 4.59
CA VAL A 71 17.44 -12.03 3.31
C VAL A 71 18.45 -12.05 2.15
N GLY A 72 19.71 -12.43 2.41
CA GLY A 72 20.79 -12.29 1.42
C GLY A 72 21.12 -10.81 1.12
N SER A 73 21.40 -10.49 -0.15
CA SER A 73 21.66 -9.11 -0.61
C SER A 73 20.36 -8.40 -1.03
N ASP A 74 20.22 -7.14 -0.60
CA ASP A 74 19.18 -6.17 -1.03
C ASP A 74 19.74 -5.20 -2.10
N ASP A 75 20.68 -5.64 -2.94
CA ASP A 75 21.21 -4.87 -4.09
C ASP A 75 20.31 -4.89 -5.33
N GLN A 76 19.09 -5.37 -5.15
CA GLN A 76 18.20 -5.68 -6.27
C GLN A 76 17.38 -4.45 -6.68
N LYS A 77 16.99 -4.43 -7.96
CA LYS A 77 16.11 -3.39 -8.51
C LYS A 77 14.82 -3.31 -7.71
N ALA A 78 14.31 -2.10 -7.52
CA ALA A 78 13.02 -1.91 -6.87
C ALA A 78 11.94 -2.71 -7.63
N TYR A 79 11.05 -3.37 -6.87
CA TYR A 79 9.92 -4.16 -7.39
C TYR A 79 10.28 -5.42 -8.21
N ASP A 80 11.54 -5.87 -8.18
CA ASP A 80 11.91 -7.18 -8.71
C ASP A 80 11.40 -8.32 -7.80
N LEU A 81 11.31 -9.55 -8.35
CA LEU A 81 10.85 -10.76 -7.64
C LEU A 81 11.63 -11.01 -6.34
N SER A 82 12.91 -10.66 -6.35
CA SER A 82 13.80 -10.75 -5.19
C SER A 82 13.38 -9.78 -4.07
N ALA A 83 13.11 -8.51 -4.39
CA ALA A 83 12.61 -7.52 -3.44
C ALA A 83 11.24 -7.93 -2.86
N GLN A 84 10.33 -8.42 -3.72
CA GLN A 84 9.03 -8.93 -3.27
C GLN A 84 9.16 -10.12 -2.30
N ARG A 85 10.15 -10.99 -2.53
CA ARG A 85 10.46 -12.11 -1.63
C ARG A 85 10.97 -11.63 -0.28
N ILE A 86 11.86 -10.63 -0.25
CA ILE A 86 12.42 -10.08 0.98
C ILE A 86 11.30 -9.50 1.86
N ILE A 87 10.47 -8.61 1.28
CA ILE A 87 9.35 -7.99 1.98
C ILE A 87 8.40 -9.05 2.54
N ALA A 88 7.99 -10.02 1.72
CA ALA A 88 7.08 -11.08 2.14
C ALA A 88 7.66 -11.91 3.29
N ARG A 89 8.96 -12.24 3.28
CA ARG A 89 9.60 -13.03 4.34
C ARG A 89 9.65 -12.27 5.66
N ILE A 90 10.06 -11.00 5.64
CA ILE A 90 10.13 -10.17 6.85
C ILE A 90 8.72 -9.95 7.42
N GLN A 91 7.74 -9.57 6.59
CA GLN A 91 6.35 -9.40 7.03
C GLN A 91 5.76 -10.70 7.58
N ASN A 92 5.98 -11.85 6.93
CA ASN A 92 5.45 -13.13 7.40
C ASN A 92 5.92 -13.47 8.82
N LYS A 93 7.21 -13.22 9.13
CA LYS A 93 7.75 -13.48 10.47
C LYS A 93 7.06 -12.63 11.52
N ALA A 94 6.85 -11.34 11.23
CA ALA A 94 6.16 -10.48 12.16
C ALA A 94 4.70 -10.91 12.38
N PHE A 95 3.98 -11.29 11.31
CA PHE A 95 2.63 -11.83 11.43
C PHE A 95 2.59 -13.11 12.27
N SER A 96 3.59 -13.98 12.13
CA SER A 96 3.72 -15.18 12.98
C SER A 96 3.89 -14.83 14.45
N ILE A 97 4.78 -13.88 14.78
CA ILE A 97 4.91 -13.41 16.17
C ILE A 97 3.61 -12.77 16.68
N GLY A 98 2.93 -11.99 15.85
CA GLY A 98 1.62 -11.42 16.20
C GLY A 98 0.58 -12.49 16.55
N ARG A 99 0.55 -13.58 15.79
CA ARG A 99 -0.30 -14.75 16.08
C ARG A 99 0.12 -15.47 17.37
N GLU A 100 1.42 -15.66 17.59
CA GLU A 100 1.96 -16.29 18.81
C GLU A 100 1.62 -15.51 20.09
N ILE A 101 1.66 -14.17 20.03
CA ILE A 101 1.22 -13.27 21.12
C ILE A 101 -0.29 -13.44 21.39
N GLY A 102 -1.04 -13.91 20.40
CA GLY A 102 -2.50 -13.97 20.41
C GLY A 102 -3.10 -12.57 20.34
N ALA A 103 -2.54 -11.71 19.48
CA ALA A 103 -2.99 -10.33 19.32
C ALA A 103 -4.46 -10.27 18.90
N ASP A 104 -5.23 -9.38 19.55
CA ASP A 104 -6.60 -9.05 19.14
C ASP A 104 -6.58 -8.07 17.97
N TYR A 105 -5.57 -7.19 17.96
CA TYR A 105 -5.26 -6.28 16.87
C TYR A 105 -3.79 -6.35 16.50
N PHE A 106 -3.52 -6.40 15.19
CA PHE A 106 -2.18 -6.33 14.64
C PHE A 106 -2.06 -5.14 13.70
N TRP A 107 -1.22 -4.17 14.05
CA TRP A 107 -1.00 -2.96 13.25
C TRP A 107 0.30 -3.08 12.45
N SER A 108 0.17 -3.24 11.14
CA SER A 108 1.29 -3.21 10.20
C SER A 108 1.62 -1.76 9.84
N ILE A 109 2.87 -1.35 10.05
CA ILE A 109 3.36 -0.01 9.71
C ILE A 109 4.71 -0.14 8.98
N GLU A 110 4.77 0.23 7.71
CA GLU A 110 6.03 0.21 6.96
C GLU A 110 6.97 1.32 7.48
N SER A 111 8.29 1.07 7.46
CA SER A 111 9.30 1.94 8.08
C SER A 111 9.39 3.33 7.44
N ASP A 112 8.81 3.50 6.27
CA ASP A 112 8.77 4.71 5.47
C ASP A 112 7.41 5.42 5.48
N ILE A 113 6.49 4.95 6.34
CA ILE A 113 5.19 5.58 6.57
C ILE A 113 5.15 6.30 7.90
N LEU A 114 5.02 7.62 7.85
CA LEU A 114 4.92 8.48 9.04
C LEU A 114 3.45 8.61 9.44
N VAL A 115 3.08 7.91 10.52
CA VAL A 115 1.69 7.85 10.99
C VAL A 115 1.28 9.10 11.79
N PRO A 116 0.03 9.57 11.69
CA PRO A 116 -0.45 10.69 12.50
C PRO A 116 -0.77 10.25 13.94
N PRO A 117 -0.77 11.18 14.93
CA PRO A 117 -0.92 10.88 16.36
C PRO A 117 -2.20 10.15 16.79
N ASN A 118 -3.27 10.19 16.00
CA ASN A 118 -4.54 9.54 16.32
C ASN A 118 -4.82 8.28 15.49
N SER A 119 -3.87 7.84 14.66
CA SER A 119 -4.02 6.71 13.73
C SER A 119 -4.47 5.41 14.40
N LEU A 120 -3.76 4.94 15.42
CA LEU A 120 -4.11 3.70 16.12
C LEU A 120 -5.53 3.75 16.70
N LYS A 121 -5.88 4.87 17.35
CA LYS A 121 -7.20 5.07 17.95
C LYS A 121 -8.31 4.98 16.90
N VAL A 122 -8.17 5.69 15.77
CA VAL A 122 -9.19 5.70 14.71
C VAL A 122 -9.28 4.34 14.02
N LEU A 123 -8.16 3.65 13.85
CA LEU A 123 -8.13 2.29 13.31
C LEU A 123 -8.88 1.29 14.22
N ILE A 124 -8.61 1.31 15.53
CA ILE A 124 -9.33 0.45 16.49
C ILE A 124 -10.82 0.74 16.45
N GLN A 125 -11.23 2.01 16.50
CA GLN A 125 -12.64 2.42 16.43
C GLN A 125 -13.30 1.93 15.13
N SER A 126 -12.57 1.97 14.01
CA SER A 126 -13.07 1.48 12.71
C SER A 126 -13.28 -0.04 12.71
N LEU A 127 -12.41 -0.80 13.39
CA LEU A 127 -12.59 -2.26 13.54
C LEU A 127 -13.58 -2.65 14.65
N GLU A 128 -14.00 -1.71 15.49
CA GLU A 128 -15.07 -1.90 16.49
C GLU A 128 -16.44 -1.47 15.97
N PHE A 129 -16.48 -0.72 14.86
CA PHE A 129 -17.71 -0.27 14.23
C PHE A 129 -18.64 -1.45 13.93
N ASP A 130 -19.92 -1.30 14.31
CA ASP A 130 -21.01 -2.25 14.06
C ASP A 130 -20.62 -3.69 14.47
N ASP A 131 -20.24 -3.84 15.74
CA ASP A 131 -19.82 -5.09 16.37
C ASP A 131 -18.69 -5.84 15.62
N GLY A 132 -17.82 -5.08 14.95
CA GLY A 132 -16.69 -5.62 14.21
C GLY A 132 -16.98 -5.93 12.75
N TYR A 133 -17.81 -5.10 12.10
CA TYR A 133 -18.14 -5.21 10.69
C TYR A 133 -16.89 -5.27 9.78
N TYR A 134 -15.89 -4.43 10.06
CA TYR A 134 -14.60 -4.46 9.36
C TYR A 134 -13.60 -5.38 10.08
N GLY A 135 -12.91 -6.21 9.30
CA GLY A 135 -11.78 -7.00 9.80
C GLY A 135 -10.41 -6.39 9.55
N VAL A 136 -10.34 -5.44 8.62
CA VAL A 136 -9.12 -4.71 8.28
C VAL A 136 -9.45 -3.24 8.03
N GLY A 137 -8.59 -2.35 8.52
CA GLY A 137 -8.69 -0.91 8.36
C GLY A 137 -7.34 -0.34 8.01
N MET A 138 -7.29 0.63 7.10
CA MET A 138 -6.05 1.31 6.72
C MET A 138 -6.22 2.82 6.86
N VAL A 139 -5.24 3.50 7.47
CA VAL A 139 -5.09 4.95 7.28
C VAL A 139 -4.38 5.16 5.96
N THR A 140 -4.98 5.96 5.08
CA THR A 140 -4.42 6.13 3.75
C THR A 140 -3.11 6.90 3.77
N TYR A 141 -2.28 6.63 2.78
CA TYR A 141 -1.03 7.30 2.52
C TYR A 141 -0.85 7.46 1.02
N CYS A 142 -0.02 8.40 0.62
CA CYS A 142 0.17 8.67 -0.79
C CYS A 142 1.30 7.84 -1.40
N ASN A 143 1.03 7.22 -2.54
CA ASN A 143 2.05 6.64 -3.41
C ASN A 143 1.91 7.13 -4.86
N GLY A 144 1.84 8.45 -5.04
CA GLY A 144 1.44 9.10 -6.29
C GLY A 144 -0.09 9.30 -6.38
N GLN A 145 -0.85 8.34 -5.87
CA GLN A 145 -2.27 8.44 -5.52
C GLN A 145 -2.48 7.90 -4.10
N PHE A 146 -3.60 8.24 -3.45
CA PHE A 146 -3.94 7.69 -2.14
C PHE A 146 -4.33 6.21 -2.25
N LEU A 147 -3.75 5.38 -1.39
CA LEU A 147 -3.95 3.93 -1.44
C LEU A 147 -5.35 3.49 -1.00
N GLY A 148 -5.80 2.37 -1.54
CA GLY A 148 -7.15 1.85 -1.37
C GLY A 148 -8.06 2.28 -2.52
N GLY A 149 -9.28 1.74 -2.54
CA GLY A 149 -10.22 1.94 -3.62
C GLY A 149 -10.86 0.63 -4.02
N ARG A 150 -10.99 0.38 -5.33
CA ARG A 150 -11.82 -0.71 -5.83
C ARG A 150 -11.08 -1.66 -6.75
N GLY A 151 -11.51 -2.92 -6.71
CA GLY A 151 -10.90 -4.00 -7.47
C GLY A 151 -11.80 -5.23 -7.58
N THR A 152 -11.24 -6.28 -8.16
CA THR A 152 -11.82 -7.63 -8.26
C THR A 152 -10.71 -8.69 -8.20
N PRO A 153 -11.00 -9.97 -7.90
CA PRO A 153 -9.97 -11.02 -7.92
C PRO A 153 -9.24 -11.19 -9.27
N SER A 154 -9.91 -10.90 -10.39
CA SER A 154 -9.31 -10.94 -11.73
C SER A 154 -8.59 -9.64 -12.13
N LYS A 155 -8.80 -8.57 -11.35
CA LYS A 155 -8.28 -7.23 -11.60
C LYS A 155 -8.14 -6.51 -10.27
N ASN A 156 -7.03 -6.79 -9.59
CA ASN A 156 -6.80 -6.44 -8.18
C ASN A 156 -6.99 -4.95 -7.88
N ILE A 157 -6.73 -4.08 -8.86
CA ILE A 157 -7.06 -2.66 -8.84
C ILE A 157 -7.80 -2.36 -10.15
N CYS A 158 -9.02 -1.83 -10.06
CA CYS A 158 -9.78 -1.39 -11.23
C CYS A 158 -9.04 -0.26 -11.98
N GLU A 159 -9.45 0.06 -13.21
CA GLU A 159 -8.87 1.22 -13.89
C GLU A 159 -9.58 2.49 -13.40
N ASP A 160 -8.83 3.58 -13.30
CA ASP A 160 -9.39 4.89 -13.01
C ASP A 160 -10.11 5.47 -14.23
N ALA A 161 -9.63 5.16 -15.44
CA ALA A 161 -10.27 5.49 -16.71
C ALA A 161 -10.13 4.32 -17.70
N GLU A 162 -11.23 3.94 -18.34
CA GLU A 162 -11.22 2.93 -19.40
C GLU A 162 -10.63 3.49 -20.71
N GLU A 163 -10.27 2.61 -21.64
CA GLU A 163 -9.81 2.98 -22.99
C GLU A 163 -10.77 3.98 -23.65
N SER A 164 -12.08 3.73 -23.58
CA SER A 164 -13.11 4.61 -24.16
C SER A 164 -13.23 5.99 -23.50
N GLU A 165 -12.62 6.18 -22.34
CA GLU A 165 -12.66 7.42 -21.57
C GLU A 165 -11.36 8.21 -21.70
N ARG A 166 -10.47 7.84 -22.64
CA ARG A 166 -9.16 8.45 -22.81
C ARG A 166 -9.03 9.20 -24.13
N LYS A 167 -8.18 10.23 -24.12
CA LYS A 167 -7.82 11.03 -25.29
C LYS A 167 -6.77 10.29 -26.13
N ILE A 168 -7.17 9.19 -26.75
CA ILE A 168 -6.27 8.35 -27.56
C ILE A 168 -6.01 9.05 -28.91
N PRO A 169 -4.73 9.31 -29.29
CA PRO A 169 -4.41 9.85 -30.61
C PRO A 169 -4.81 8.89 -31.73
N LYS A 170 -5.27 9.41 -32.88
CA LYS A 170 -5.72 8.60 -34.03
C LYS A 170 -4.68 7.57 -34.49
N GLU A 171 -3.40 7.94 -34.49
CA GLU A 171 -2.32 7.03 -34.86
C GLU A 171 -2.22 5.82 -33.91
N LEU A 172 -2.37 6.05 -32.60
CA LEU A 172 -2.37 5.00 -31.60
C LEU A 172 -3.62 4.13 -31.71
N GLU A 173 -4.78 4.73 -31.99
CA GLU A 173 -6.03 4.02 -32.25
C GLU A 173 -5.91 3.09 -33.47
N GLU A 174 -5.31 3.57 -34.57
CA GLU A 174 -5.05 2.77 -35.76
C GLU A 174 -4.06 1.62 -35.50
N ARG A 175 -2.98 1.88 -34.75
CA ARG A 175 -2.04 0.84 -34.30
C ARG A 175 -2.76 -0.21 -33.46
N HIS A 176 -3.62 0.23 -32.53
CA HIS A 176 -4.39 -0.66 -31.66
C HIS A 176 -5.39 -1.52 -32.44
N LYS A 177 -6.06 -0.94 -33.44
CA LYS A 177 -6.95 -1.68 -34.33
C LYS A 177 -6.19 -2.74 -35.14
N LYS A 178 -5.06 -2.36 -35.73
CA LYS A 178 -4.21 -3.30 -36.50
C LYS A 178 -3.71 -4.47 -35.65
N ILE A 179 -3.28 -4.23 -34.41
CA ILE A 179 -2.86 -5.33 -33.53
C ILE A 179 -4.05 -6.23 -33.15
N LYS A 180 -5.23 -5.67 -32.82
CA LYS A 180 -6.44 -6.46 -32.57
C LYS A 180 -6.81 -7.35 -33.76
N GLU A 181 -6.76 -6.82 -34.98
CA GLU A 181 -7.00 -7.59 -36.22
C GLU A 181 -5.96 -8.70 -36.44
N LYS A 182 -4.67 -8.46 -36.12
CA LYS A 182 -3.64 -9.53 -36.15
C LYS A 182 -3.99 -10.66 -35.18
N PHE A 183 -4.46 -10.34 -33.97
CA PHE A 183 -4.85 -11.33 -32.97
C PHE A 183 -6.07 -12.16 -33.39
N VAL A 184 -7.09 -11.54 -34.00
CA VAL A 184 -8.23 -12.26 -34.60
C VAL A 184 -7.76 -13.24 -35.66
N LYS A 185 -6.88 -12.82 -36.57
CA LYS A 185 -6.31 -13.71 -37.61
C LYS A 185 -5.52 -14.88 -37.02
N PHE A 186 -4.77 -14.67 -35.94
CA PHE A 186 -4.10 -15.77 -35.23
C PHE A 186 -5.11 -16.77 -34.66
N GLN A 187 -6.19 -16.28 -34.05
CA GLN A 187 -7.25 -17.12 -33.48
C GLN A 187 -7.98 -17.93 -34.55
N GLU A 188 -8.39 -17.29 -35.66
CA GLU A 188 -9.03 -17.96 -36.81
C GLU A 188 -8.13 -19.04 -37.42
N ALA A 189 -6.83 -18.75 -37.52
CA ALA A 189 -5.83 -19.71 -37.99
C ALA A 189 -5.46 -20.79 -36.94
N ARG A 190 -6.05 -20.75 -35.73
CA ARG A 190 -5.67 -21.59 -34.57
C ARG A 190 -4.18 -21.56 -34.26
N LYS A 191 -3.51 -20.43 -34.55
CA LYS A 191 -2.10 -20.19 -34.27
C LYS A 191 -1.95 -19.36 -33.01
N LYS A 192 -0.87 -19.60 -32.27
CA LYS A 192 -0.48 -18.70 -31.18
C LYS A 192 0.05 -17.38 -31.77
N PRO A 193 -0.29 -16.23 -31.18
CA PRO A 193 0.36 -14.96 -31.53
C PRO A 193 1.88 -15.07 -31.35
N THR A 194 2.63 -14.38 -32.20
CA THR A 194 4.09 -14.29 -32.07
C THR A 194 4.47 -13.47 -30.84
N GLU A 195 5.63 -13.74 -30.24
CA GLU A 195 6.12 -12.96 -29.08
C GLU A 195 6.22 -11.47 -29.40
N SER A 196 6.68 -11.12 -30.61
CA SER A 196 6.73 -9.73 -31.08
C SER A 196 5.34 -9.08 -31.14
N ALA A 197 4.29 -9.80 -31.54
CA ALA A 197 2.93 -9.26 -31.56
C ALA A 197 2.36 -9.09 -30.14
N ILE A 198 2.72 -9.99 -29.21
CA ILE A 198 2.35 -9.86 -27.79
C ILE A 198 3.03 -8.64 -27.18
N GLU A 199 4.31 -8.42 -27.46
CA GLU A 199 5.03 -7.27 -26.95
C GLU A 199 4.55 -5.95 -27.57
N GLU A 200 4.28 -5.93 -28.87
CA GLU A 200 3.65 -4.80 -29.56
C GLU A 200 2.28 -4.45 -28.93
N ALA A 201 1.45 -5.46 -28.64
CA ALA A 201 0.16 -5.28 -27.97
C ALA A 201 0.32 -4.67 -26.56
N ARG A 202 1.24 -5.21 -25.76
CA ARG A 202 1.53 -4.70 -24.40
C ARG A 202 1.99 -3.25 -24.42
N GLN A 203 2.87 -2.91 -25.36
CA GLN A 203 3.38 -1.55 -25.51
C GLN A 203 2.27 -0.57 -25.92
N ILE A 204 1.39 -0.97 -26.84
CA ILE A 204 0.21 -0.18 -27.22
C ILE A 204 -0.74 0.01 -26.03
N GLU A 205 -1.04 -1.05 -25.28
CA GLU A 205 -1.89 -0.96 -24.07
C GLU A 205 -1.30 0.00 -23.04
N LYS A 206 0.02 -0.02 -22.87
CA LYS A 206 0.74 0.92 -21.99
C LYS A 206 0.59 2.37 -22.47
N GLU A 207 0.85 2.63 -23.74
CA GLU A 207 0.68 3.96 -24.34
C GLU A 207 -0.77 4.47 -24.20
N ILE A 208 -1.76 3.60 -24.38
CA ILE A 208 -3.18 3.93 -24.16
C ILE A 208 -3.43 4.30 -22.70
N LYS A 209 -2.88 3.54 -21.74
CA LYS A 209 -3.03 3.83 -20.31
C LYS A 209 -2.36 5.13 -19.86
N GLU A 210 -1.33 5.57 -20.57
CA GLU A 210 -0.66 6.86 -20.35
C GLU A 210 -1.46 8.03 -20.95
N CYS A 211 -2.37 7.78 -21.89
CA CYS A 211 -3.23 8.82 -22.44
C CYS A 211 -4.16 9.40 -21.35
N PRO A 212 -4.27 10.73 -21.23
CA PRO A 212 -5.09 11.36 -20.21
C PRO A 212 -6.57 11.06 -20.44
N PRO A 213 -7.40 11.07 -19.37
CA PRO A 213 -8.83 10.91 -19.51
C PRO A 213 -9.47 12.08 -20.26
N LEU A 214 -10.66 11.85 -20.83
CA LEU A 214 -11.48 12.85 -21.54
C LEU A 214 -11.91 13.99 -20.61
N GLY A 215 -12.16 13.67 -19.34
CA GLY A 215 -12.55 14.60 -18.29
C GLY A 215 -12.09 14.11 -16.91
N ASN A 216 -12.43 14.86 -15.87
CA ASN A 216 -12.20 14.41 -14.50
C ASN A 216 -13.18 13.29 -14.11
N VAL A 217 -12.94 12.63 -12.98
CA VAL A 217 -13.75 11.48 -12.56
C VAL A 217 -15.23 11.80 -12.33
N PHE A 218 -15.58 13.03 -11.94
CA PHE A 218 -16.98 13.45 -11.83
C PHE A 218 -17.65 13.50 -13.21
N GLU A 219 -16.98 14.08 -14.20
CA GLU A 219 -17.49 14.14 -15.57
C GLU A 219 -17.59 12.76 -16.21
N LEU A 220 -16.62 11.88 -15.96
CA LEU A 220 -16.65 10.51 -16.47
C LEU A 220 -17.83 9.73 -15.87
N ASN A 221 -18.02 9.82 -14.55
CA ASN A 221 -19.07 9.08 -13.86
C ASN A 221 -20.48 9.66 -14.09
N SER A 222 -20.61 10.97 -14.40
CA SER A 222 -21.91 11.55 -14.77
C SER A 222 -22.46 11.01 -16.08
N LYS A 223 -21.58 10.58 -16.99
CA LYS A 223 -21.94 9.92 -18.26
C LYS A 223 -22.30 8.46 -18.04
N LYS A 224 -21.49 7.72 -17.26
CA LYS A 224 -21.75 6.33 -16.88
C LYS A 224 -20.99 5.99 -15.60
N TRP A 225 -21.73 5.62 -14.56
CA TRP A 225 -21.12 5.17 -13.31
C TRP A 225 -20.25 3.93 -13.52
N LYS A 226 -19.01 3.98 -13.02
CA LYS A 226 -18.08 2.84 -13.01
C LYS A 226 -17.31 2.78 -11.69
N LYS A 227 -16.99 1.55 -11.30
CA LYS A 227 -16.12 1.21 -10.18
C LYS A 227 -14.66 1.56 -10.55
N ARG A 228 -13.99 2.44 -9.79
CA ARG A 228 -12.65 3.00 -10.11
C ARG A 228 -11.57 2.52 -9.15
N GLY A 229 -10.33 2.41 -9.62
CA GLY A 229 -9.24 1.71 -8.95
C GLY A 229 -8.74 2.34 -7.66
N TRP A 230 -8.15 3.52 -7.80
CA TRP A 230 -7.47 4.25 -6.73
C TRP A 230 -8.42 5.15 -5.96
N MET A 231 -8.07 5.49 -4.72
CA MET A 231 -8.98 6.20 -3.82
C MET A 231 -9.43 7.53 -4.41
N ASP A 232 -8.52 8.30 -4.99
CA ASP A 232 -8.81 9.60 -5.60
C ASP A 232 -9.93 9.51 -6.67
N SER A 233 -9.99 8.38 -7.37
CA SER A 233 -10.98 8.11 -8.41
C SER A 233 -12.20 7.33 -7.90
N ALA A 234 -12.01 6.44 -6.91
CA ALA A 234 -13.07 5.65 -6.30
C ALA A 234 -13.99 6.48 -5.41
N TYR A 235 -13.40 7.46 -4.73
CA TYR A 235 -14.02 8.35 -3.76
C TYR A 235 -13.56 9.79 -3.99
N PRO A 236 -13.96 10.40 -5.11
CA PRO A 236 -13.53 11.75 -5.40
C PRO A 236 -14.07 12.73 -4.35
N ALA A 237 -13.26 13.74 -4.01
CA ALA A 237 -13.56 14.72 -2.96
C ALA A 237 -13.69 14.13 -1.54
N ILE A 238 -13.16 12.94 -1.27
CA ILE A 238 -13.15 12.36 0.08
C ILE A 238 -12.10 13.00 0.99
N GLY A 239 -12.32 12.94 2.30
CA GLY A 239 -11.33 13.37 3.28
C GLY A 239 -11.83 13.36 4.72
N ARG A 240 -11.72 14.50 5.41
CA ARG A 240 -11.97 14.62 6.85
C ARG A 240 -13.35 14.07 7.25
N GLY A 241 -13.38 13.24 8.29
CA GLY A 241 -14.60 12.63 8.85
C GLY A 241 -15.05 11.34 8.17
N ALA A 242 -14.45 10.96 7.04
CA ALA A 242 -14.86 9.78 6.30
C ALA A 242 -14.10 8.51 6.68
N ILE A 243 -14.83 7.40 6.66
CA ILE A 243 -14.36 6.02 6.60
C ILE A 243 -15.14 5.39 5.45
N VAL A 244 -14.45 4.80 4.48
CA VAL A 244 -15.10 4.25 3.28
C VAL A 244 -14.74 2.77 3.12
N PRO A 245 -15.66 1.93 2.65
CA PRO A 245 -15.34 0.54 2.33
C PRO A 245 -14.29 0.49 1.22
N THR A 246 -13.50 -0.57 1.16
CA THR A 246 -12.49 -0.72 0.10
C THR A 246 -12.37 -2.18 -0.27
N ASP A 247 -11.96 -2.47 -1.50
CA ASP A 247 -11.72 -3.86 -1.91
C ASP A 247 -10.24 -4.25 -1.81
N TRP A 248 -9.36 -3.27 -1.60
CA TRP A 248 -7.94 -3.49 -1.38
C TRP A 248 -7.36 -2.43 -0.45
N VAL A 249 -6.28 -2.77 0.24
CA VAL A 249 -5.50 -1.88 1.12
C VAL A 249 -4.02 -2.17 0.92
N GLY A 250 -3.17 -1.19 1.24
CA GLY A 250 -1.73 -1.41 1.44
C GLY A 250 -1.43 -2.01 2.82
N LEU A 251 -0.15 -2.23 3.12
CA LEU A 251 0.31 -2.67 4.46
C LEU A 251 1.07 -1.59 5.24
N GLY A 252 1.21 -0.39 4.67
CA GLY A 252 1.97 0.72 5.23
C GLY A 252 1.40 1.34 6.50
N CYS A 253 0.08 1.26 6.72
CA CYS A 253 -0.57 1.68 7.97
C CYS A 253 -1.92 0.97 8.14
N THR A 254 -1.86 -0.33 8.37
CA THR A 254 -3.02 -1.24 8.27
C THR A 254 -3.21 -2.04 9.53
N LEU A 255 -4.36 -1.87 10.18
CA LEU A 255 -4.78 -2.64 11.35
C LEU A 255 -5.59 -3.85 10.88
N MET A 256 -5.21 -5.03 11.38
CA MET A 256 -5.94 -6.28 11.21
C MET A 256 -6.55 -6.69 12.56
N ASN A 257 -7.78 -7.18 12.54
CA ASN A 257 -8.30 -7.92 13.68
C ASN A 257 -7.70 -9.33 13.74
N LYS A 258 -7.96 -10.04 14.84
CA LYS A 258 -7.49 -11.42 15.05
C LYS A 258 -7.81 -12.38 13.90
N LYS A 259 -9.01 -12.31 13.31
CA LYS A 259 -9.41 -13.18 12.19
C LYS A 259 -8.58 -12.86 10.94
N ALA A 260 -8.45 -11.59 10.57
CA ALA A 260 -7.65 -11.16 9.43
C ALA A 260 -6.16 -11.53 9.59
N LEU A 261 -5.59 -11.35 10.79
CA LEU A 261 -4.21 -11.74 11.11
C LEU A 261 -3.99 -13.26 11.04
N SER A 262 -4.96 -14.06 11.48
CA SER A 262 -4.87 -15.53 11.41
C SER A 262 -4.77 -16.06 9.97
N LEU A 263 -5.32 -15.31 9.01
CA LEU A 263 -5.29 -15.60 7.58
C LEU A 263 -4.11 -14.94 6.85
N ALA A 264 -3.41 -14.00 7.49
CA ALA A 264 -2.32 -13.24 6.89
C ALA A 264 -1.04 -14.08 6.79
N THR A 265 -1.02 -15.02 5.84
CA THR A 265 0.15 -15.82 5.46
C THR A 265 0.42 -15.68 3.96
N PHE A 266 1.70 -15.74 3.60
CA PHE A 266 2.13 -15.66 2.19
C PHE A 266 2.33 -17.04 1.53
N ASP A 267 1.73 -18.10 2.08
CA ASP A 267 1.83 -19.42 1.45
C ASP A 267 1.16 -19.39 0.06
N GLY A 268 1.81 -19.92 -0.95
CA GLY A 268 1.31 -19.84 -2.33
C GLY A 268 1.47 -18.46 -3.00
N TYR A 269 2.14 -17.49 -2.36
CA TYR A 269 2.48 -16.23 -3.02
C TYR A 269 3.57 -16.47 -4.08
N GLU A 270 3.22 -16.35 -5.35
CA GLU A 270 4.13 -16.56 -6.49
C GLU A 270 5.07 -15.36 -6.76
N LEU A 271 5.17 -14.40 -5.84
CA LEU A 271 5.98 -13.18 -5.98
C LEU A 271 5.55 -12.27 -7.15
N LYS A 272 4.31 -12.43 -7.62
CA LYS A 272 3.73 -11.59 -8.69
C LYS A 272 2.75 -10.60 -8.08
N GLY A 273 2.90 -9.33 -8.45
CA GLY A 273 2.17 -8.23 -7.82
C GLY A 273 2.80 -7.86 -6.47
N THR A 274 2.02 -7.22 -5.61
CA THR A 274 2.42 -6.80 -4.27
C THR A 274 1.79 -7.70 -3.21
N GLN A 275 2.46 -7.81 -2.05
CA GLN A 275 2.08 -8.68 -0.93
C GLN A 275 0.70 -8.35 -0.36
N ASP A 276 0.42 -7.06 -0.26
CA ASP A 276 -0.83 -6.50 0.25
C ASP A 276 -2.04 -6.94 -0.60
N LEU A 277 -1.94 -6.85 -1.93
CA LEU A 277 -2.96 -7.32 -2.86
C LEU A 277 -3.10 -8.84 -2.80
N PHE A 278 -2.01 -9.58 -2.62
CA PHE A 278 -2.09 -11.02 -2.40
C PHE A 278 -2.96 -11.33 -1.17
N LEU A 279 -2.74 -10.67 -0.03
CA LEU A 279 -3.58 -10.84 1.16
C LEU A 279 -5.02 -10.45 0.89
N CYS A 280 -5.27 -9.29 0.27
CA CYS A 280 -6.62 -8.81 -0.06
C CYS A 280 -7.40 -9.87 -0.85
N TRP A 281 -6.82 -10.40 -1.92
CA TRP A 281 -7.56 -11.23 -2.89
C TRP A 281 -7.51 -12.73 -2.63
N HIS A 282 -6.46 -13.23 -1.99
CA HIS A 282 -6.25 -14.67 -1.77
C HIS A 282 -6.47 -15.11 -0.33
N ARG A 283 -6.46 -14.18 0.63
CA ARG A 283 -6.67 -14.48 2.06
C ARG A 283 -7.96 -13.88 2.58
N TRP A 284 -8.12 -12.57 2.44
CA TRP A 284 -9.20 -11.83 3.09
C TRP A 284 -10.52 -11.90 2.33
N HIS A 285 -10.51 -11.59 1.02
CA HIS A 285 -11.71 -11.63 0.18
C HIS A 285 -12.41 -13.00 0.17
N PRO A 286 -11.71 -14.15 -0.01
CA PRO A 286 -12.37 -15.46 0.01
C PRO A 286 -12.99 -15.83 1.37
N ASN A 287 -12.55 -15.19 2.45
CA ASN A 287 -13.02 -15.43 3.82
C ASN A 287 -13.98 -14.34 4.33
N ASP A 288 -14.51 -13.54 3.39
CA ASP A 288 -15.44 -12.44 3.61
C ASP A 288 -14.96 -11.40 4.65
N ILE A 289 -13.65 -11.16 4.70
CA ILE A 289 -13.07 -10.13 5.56
C ILE A 289 -13.33 -8.76 4.91
N LYS A 290 -14.21 -7.97 5.51
CA LYS A 290 -14.49 -6.61 5.04
C LYS A 290 -13.33 -5.68 5.38
N MET A 291 -13.02 -4.78 4.44
CA MET A 291 -11.95 -3.81 4.57
C MET A 291 -12.51 -2.39 4.50
N CYS A 292 -11.91 -1.48 5.27
CA CYS A 292 -12.14 -0.04 5.14
C CYS A 292 -10.84 0.72 4.96
N VAL A 293 -10.95 1.92 4.41
CA VAL A 293 -9.88 2.90 4.39
C VAL A 293 -10.38 4.20 5.02
N ILE A 294 -9.48 4.86 5.74
CA ILE A 294 -9.76 6.00 6.61
C ILE A 294 -9.06 7.22 6.01
N PRO A 295 -9.72 7.96 5.10
CA PRO A 295 -9.21 9.22 4.55
C PRO A 295 -9.33 10.40 5.54
N HIS A 296 -10.02 10.20 6.67
CA HIS A 296 -10.17 11.23 7.70
C HIS A 296 -8.82 11.77 8.20
N ILE A 297 -7.81 10.91 8.23
CA ILE A 297 -6.43 11.19 8.59
C ILE A 297 -5.54 10.58 7.51
N ALA A 298 -4.36 11.15 7.28
CA ALA A 298 -3.45 10.67 6.26
C ALA A 298 -2.06 10.48 6.87
N CYS A 299 -1.36 9.44 6.44
CA CYS A 299 0.06 9.30 6.72
C CYS A 299 0.86 9.98 5.62
N ASP A 300 2.08 10.37 5.97
CA ASP A 300 3.08 10.77 4.99
C ASP A 300 3.90 9.55 4.57
N HIS A 301 4.44 9.59 3.36
CA HIS A 301 5.25 8.51 2.81
C HIS A 301 6.62 9.06 2.40
N VAL A 302 7.65 8.67 3.15
CA VAL A 302 9.04 9.00 2.85
C VAL A 302 9.55 8.04 1.78
N LYS A 303 10.20 8.54 0.74
CA LYS A 303 10.58 7.72 -0.40
C LYS A 303 11.96 8.09 -0.88
N ARG A 304 12.72 7.06 -1.20
CA ARG A 304 13.94 7.19 -1.98
C ARG A 304 13.57 7.28 -3.47
N ARG A 305 14.13 8.26 -4.18
CA ARG A 305 13.93 8.36 -5.63
C ARG A 305 14.54 7.13 -6.33
N VAL A 306 13.94 6.80 -7.46
CA VAL A 306 14.38 5.71 -8.32
C VAL A 306 14.79 6.32 -9.66
N SER A 307 15.99 6.03 -10.13
CA SER A 307 16.47 6.45 -11.44
C SER A 307 15.76 5.71 -12.57
N LYS A 308 15.92 6.18 -13.81
CA LYS A 308 15.25 5.62 -15.00
C LYS A 308 15.52 4.13 -15.22
N ASP A 309 16.64 3.61 -14.72
CA ASP A 309 17.06 2.21 -14.80
C ASP A 309 16.50 1.32 -13.69
N GLY A 310 15.71 1.88 -12.77
CA GLY A 310 15.09 1.19 -11.64
C GLY A 310 15.96 1.10 -10.39
N MET A 311 17.13 1.75 -10.38
CA MET A 311 18.03 1.79 -9.23
C MET A 311 17.62 2.87 -8.24
N ARG A 312 17.84 2.63 -6.96
CA ARG A 312 17.55 3.61 -5.90
C ARG A 312 18.66 4.67 -5.88
N THR A 313 18.31 5.95 -5.75
CA THR A 313 19.28 7.06 -5.62
C THR A 313 19.48 7.41 -4.14
N GLU A 314 20.33 8.38 -3.83
CA GLU A 314 20.45 8.92 -2.46
C GLU A 314 19.44 10.04 -2.16
N GLU A 315 18.68 10.49 -3.15
CA GLU A 315 17.68 11.55 -2.95
C GLU A 315 16.44 10.98 -2.26
N ILE A 316 16.07 11.57 -1.13
CA ILE A 316 14.89 11.19 -0.35
C ILE A 316 13.91 12.37 -0.34
N TYR A 317 12.65 12.06 -0.60
CA TYR A 317 11.55 13.02 -0.57
C TYR A 317 10.42 12.48 0.30
N VAL A 318 9.52 13.36 0.72
CA VAL A 318 8.31 12.98 1.45
C VAL A 318 7.08 13.39 0.63
N SER A 319 6.17 12.44 0.43
CA SER A 319 4.83 12.71 -0.07
C SER A 319 3.92 12.93 1.13
N MET A 320 3.60 14.19 1.41
CA MET A 320 2.81 14.58 2.57
C MET A 320 1.33 14.52 2.27
N GLY A 321 0.58 13.74 3.05
CA GLY A 321 -0.87 13.66 2.99
C GLY A 321 -1.49 14.75 3.87
N ARG A 322 -2.40 15.56 3.31
CA ARG A 322 -3.05 16.65 4.04
C ARG A 322 -4.50 16.81 3.64
N HIS A 323 -5.27 17.52 4.45
CA HIS A 323 -6.57 18.03 4.03
C HIS A 323 -6.44 19.46 3.58
N GLU A 324 -7.19 19.81 2.54
CA GLU A 324 -7.39 21.21 2.18
C GLU A 324 -8.07 21.95 3.34
N LEU A 325 -7.60 23.15 3.64
CA LEU A 325 -8.07 23.91 4.80
C LEU A 325 -9.03 25.03 4.41
N GLU A 326 -9.05 25.42 3.14
CA GLU A 326 -9.78 26.60 2.67
C GLU A 326 -10.45 26.37 1.30
N GLY A 327 -11.34 27.30 0.94
CA GLY A 327 -12.02 27.30 -0.36
C GLY A 327 -13.02 26.16 -0.54
N GLU A 328 -13.38 25.91 -1.80
CA GLU A 328 -14.42 24.93 -2.18
C GLU A 328 -14.03 23.47 -1.90
N CYS A 329 -12.76 23.21 -1.65
CA CYS A 329 -12.23 21.87 -1.45
C CYS A 329 -11.94 21.53 0.02
N ILE A 330 -12.37 22.38 0.97
CA ILE A 330 -12.11 22.22 2.40
C ILE A 330 -12.43 20.80 2.88
N GLY A 331 -11.48 20.20 3.61
CA GLY A 331 -11.59 18.86 4.14
C GLY A 331 -11.23 17.74 3.15
N HIS A 332 -11.07 18.01 1.85
CA HIS A 332 -10.67 17.00 0.88
C HIS A 332 -9.21 16.60 1.05
N LEU A 333 -8.88 15.33 0.79
CA LEU A 333 -7.50 14.86 0.74
C LEU A 333 -6.72 15.51 -0.40
N ARG A 334 -5.49 15.92 -0.09
CA ARG A 334 -4.51 16.50 -0.99
C ARG A 334 -3.13 15.95 -0.65
N GLN A 335 -2.24 16.00 -1.61
CA GLN A 335 -0.84 15.63 -1.41
C GLN A 335 0.08 16.76 -1.83
N ARG A 336 1.28 16.79 -1.23
CA ARG A 336 2.38 17.66 -1.66
C ARG A 336 3.69 16.91 -1.47
N GLU A 337 4.56 16.97 -2.47
CA GLU A 337 5.92 16.49 -2.33
C GLU A 337 6.84 17.59 -1.77
N SER A 338 7.79 17.18 -0.95
CA SER A 338 8.89 18.03 -0.44
C SER A 338 10.16 17.20 -0.31
N GLU A 339 11.31 17.86 -0.32
CA GLU A 339 12.55 17.24 0.12
C GLU A 339 12.41 16.76 1.57
N TYR A 340 12.98 15.60 1.87
CA TYR A 340 12.95 15.01 3.21
C TYR A 340 14.29 15.23 3.90
N HIS A 341 14.23 15.87 5.07
CA HIS A 341 15.36 16.02 5.96
C HIS A 341 15.07 15.26 7.25
N ASN A 342 15.91 14.28 7.59
CA ASN A 342 15.86 13.66 8.90
C ASN A 342 16.58 14.60 9.89
N LEU A 343 15.81 15.29 10.72
CA LEU A 343 16.34 16.28 11.69
C LEU A 343 16.51 15.68 13.10
N TRP A 344 16.42 14.36 13.24
CA TRP A 344 16.45 13.63 14.51
C TRP A 344 17.75 12.84 14.71
#